data_AF-A0AA48HF35-F1
#
_entry.id   AF-A0AA48HF35-F1
#
_cell.length_a   1.000
_cell.length_b   1.000
_cell.length_c   1.000
_cell.angle_alpha   90.00
_cell.angle_beta   90.00
_cell.angle_gamma   90.00
#
_symmetry.space_group_name_H-M   'P 1'
#
loop_
_entity.id
_entity.type
_entity.pdbx_description
1 polymer ?
#
loop_
_entity_poly.entity_id
_entity_poly.type
_entity_poly.pdbx_seq_one_letter_code
_entity_poly.pdbx_strand_id
1 'polypeptide(L)' 'MSVPNSDDILDLAPDAVPGFIQHHAGKKTLSRMVKRLNADLLGGDAVARDRAEQALDRLGLLIRD' A
#
# COMPACT_ATOMS: atom_id res chain seq x y z
N MET A 1 1.94 15.08 7.05
CA MET A 1 2.71 13.99 6.41
C MET A 1 1.90 13.49 5.23
N SER A 2 2.54 13.33 4.07
CA SER A 2 1.89 12.74 2.90
C SER A 2 1.50 11.29 3.22
N VAL A 3 0.34 10.86 2.72
CA VAL A 3 -0.04 9.44 2.77
C VAL A 3 0.77 8.74 1.67
N PRO A 4 1.56 7.70 2.00
CA PRO A 4 2.35 6.97 1.01
C PRO A 4 1.48 6.47 -0.14
N ASN A 5 2.03 6.51 -1.35
CA ASN A 5 1.43 5.94 -2.55
C ASN A 5 2.03 4.54 -2.83
N SER A 6 1.62 3.89 -3.92
CA SER A 6 2.11 2.56 -4.29
C SER A 6 3.63 2.53 -4.49
N ASP A 7 4.22 3.54 -5.13
CA ASP A 7 5.68 3.60 -5.39
C ASP A 7 6.46 3.69 -4.08
N ASP A 8 6.01 4.52 -3.15
CA ASP A 8 6.63 4.65 -1.82
C ASP A 8 6.66 3.30 -1.07
N ILE A 9 5.67 2.44 -1.30
CA ILE A 9 5.58 1.11 -0.68
C ILE A 9 6.46 0.09 -1.43
N LEU A 10 6.51 0.16 -2.76
CA LEU A 10 7.31 -0.73 -3.60
C LEU A 10 8.81 -0.48 -3.43
N ASP A 11 9.21 0.76 -3.14
CA ASP A 11 10.60 1.15 -2.86
C ASP A 11 11.10 0.71 -1.46
N LEU A 12 10.21 0.24 -0.57
CA LEU A 12 10.61 -0.27 0.73
C LEU A 12 11.47 -1.53 0.58
N ALA A 13 12.53 -1.63 1.38
CA ALA A 13 13.22 -2.91 1.55
C ALA A 13 12.28 -3.95 2.21
N PRO A 14 12.35 -5.25 1.87
CA PRO A 14 11.42 -6.25 2.40
C PRO A 14 11.38 -6.33 3.93
N ASP A 15 12.52 -6.14 4.57
CA ASP A 15 12.71 -6.11 6.03
C ASP A 15 12.19 -4.82 6.68
N ALA A 16 11.99 -3.76 5.91
CA ALA A 16 11.43 -2.49 6.40
C ALA A 16 9.89 -2.50 6.46
N VAL A 17 9.22 -3.45 5.78
CA VAL A 17 7.75 -3.53 5.70
C VAL A 17 7.08 -3.62 7.08
N PRO A 18 7.51 -4.49 8.02
CA PRO A 18 6.88 -4.56 9.34
C PRO A 18 6.98 -3.23 10.11
N GLY A 19 8.16 -2.59 10.09
CA GLY A 19 8.39 -1.30 10.74
C GLY A 19 7.55 -0.19 10.12
N PHE A 20 7.40 -0.19 8.79
CA PHE A 20 6.53 0.72 8.06
C PHE A 20 5.06 0.57 8.47
N ILE A 21 4.55 -0.67 8.52
CA ILE A 21 3.16 -0.95 8.95
C ILE A 21 2.94 -0.47 10.39
N GLN A 22 3.85 -0.80 11.32
CA GLN A 22 3.76 -0.35 12.71
C GLN A 22 3.74 1.17 12.83
N HIS A 23 4.59 1.86 12.06
CA HIS A 23 4.65 3.32 12.03
C HIS A 23 3.32 3.96 11.59
N HIS A 24 2.75 3.48 10.48
CA HIS A 24 1.51 4.02 9.92
C HIS A 24 0.26 3.61 10.71
N ALA A 25 0.29 2.45 11.37
CA ALA A 25 -0.72 2.05 12.34
C ALA A 25 -0.71 2.97 13.57
N GLY A 26 0.46 3.19 14.19
CA GLY A 26 0.62 4.08 15.34
C GLY A 26 0.21 5.53 15.04
N LYS A 27 0.43 5.99 13.80
CA LYS A 27 0.00 7.31 13.32
C LYS A 27 -1.44 7.37 12.79
N LYS A 28 -2.20 6.27 12.85
CA LYS A 28 -3.58 6.18 12.31
C LYS A 28 -3.70 6.59 10.84
N THR A 29 -2.65 6.38 10.05
CA THR A 29 -2.61 6.70 8.60
C THR A 29 -2.75 5.47 7.72
N LEU A 30 -2.58 4.27 8.28
CA LEU A 30 -2.70 2.99 7.56
C LEU A 30 -4.04 2.85 6.83
N SER A 31 -5.16 3.18 7.48
CA SER A 31 -6.48 3.06 6.86
C SER A 31 -6.68 3.99 5.66
N ARG A 32 -6.09 5.20 5.69
CA ARG A 32 -6.16 6.14 4.56
C ARG A 32 -5.30 5.65 3.40
N MET A 33 -4.14 5.10 3.70
CA MET A 33 -3.23 4.51 2.71
C MET A 33 -3.89 3.33 2.00
N VAL A 34 -4.43 2.36 2.75
CA VAL A 34 -5.12 1.19 2.18
C VAL A 34 -6.35 1.61 1.36
N LYS A 35 -7.12 2.60 1.82
CA LYS A 35 -8.26 3.13 1.03
C LYS A 35 -7.81 3.71 -0.31
N ARG A 36 -6.68 4.41 -0.35
CA ARG A 36 -6.10 4.94 -1.59
C ARG A 36 -5.66 3.81 -2.52
N LEU A 37 -4.92 2.83 -2.01
CA LEU A 37 -4.49 1.67 -2.79
C LEU A 37 -5.69 0.91 -3.37
N ASN A 38 -6.75 0.70 -2.58
CA ASN A 38 -7.96 0.07 -3.08
C ASN A 38 -8.68 0.91 -4.16
N ALA A 39 -8.66 2.24 -4.04
CA ALA A 39 -9.22 3.11 -5.08
C ALA A 39 -8.42 3.03 -6.38
N ASP A 40 -7.09 2.96 -6.29
CA ASP A 40 -6.19 2.78 -7.44
C ASP A 40 -6.37 1.38 -8.07
N LEU A 41 -6.52 0.33 -7.23
CA LEU A 41 -6.78 -1.05 -7.66
C LEU A 41 -8.12 -1.21 -8.39
N LEU A 42 -9.17 -0.56 -7.90
CA LEU A 42 -10.52 -0.61 -8.48
C LEU A 42 -10.73 0.45 -9.58
N GLY A 43 -9.73 1.30 -9.81
CA GLY A 43 -9.77 2.36 -10.81
C GLY A 43 -9.68 1.84 -12.25
N GLY A 44 -9.78 2.78 -13.20
CA GLY A 44 -9.69 2.48 -14.64
C GLY A 44 -8.29 2.54 -15.23
N ASP A 45 -7.29 3.03 -14.48
CA ASP A 45 -5.90 3.10 -14.94
C ASP A 45 -5.20 1.77 -14.66
N ALA A 46 -4.82 1.07 -15.74
CA ALA A 46 -4.16 -0.22 -15.67
C ALA A 46 -2.81 -0.17 -14.92
N VAL A 47 -2.05 0.93 -15.05
CA VAL A 47 -0.75 1.08 -14.38
C VAL A 47 -0.96 1.31 -12.90
N ALA A 48 -1.90 2.19 -12.53
CA ALA A 48 -2.23 2.45 -11.13
C ALA A 48 -2.73 1.17 -10.44
N ARG A 49 -3.56 0.39 -11.14
CA ARG A 49 -4.08 -0.89 -10.66
C ARG A 49 -2.97 -1.90 -10.36
N ASP A 50 -2.07 -2.13 -11.33
CA ASP A 50 -0.97 -3.09 -11.17
C ASP A 50 -0.04 -2.71 -10.01
N ARG A 51 0.30 -1.42 -9.90
CA ARG A 51 1.11 -0.93 -8.77
C ARG A 51 0.40 -1.07 -7.43
N ALA A 52 -0.90 -0.79 -7.38
CA ALA A 52 -1.69 -0.95 -6.16
C ALA A 52 -1.79 -2.42 -5.73
N GLU A 53 -1.96 -3.34 -6.68
CA GLU A 53 -1.97 -4.78 -6.42
C GLU A 53 -0.63 -5.23 -5.80
N GLN A 54 0.49 -4.87 -6.43
CA GLN A 54 1.82 -5.21 -5.95
C GLN A 54 2.11 -4.57 -4.57
N ALA A 55 1.67 -3.34 -4.34
CA ALA A 55 1.82 -2.67 -3.04
C ALA A 55 1.01 -3.38 -1.95
N LEU A 56 -0.23 -3.78 -2.23
CA LEU A 56 -1.08 -4.52 -1.28
C LEU A 56 -0.51 -5.91 -0.98
N ASP A 57 0.00 -6.62 -2.00
CA ASP A 57 0.68 -7.91 -1.87
C ASP A 57 1.93 -7.78 -1.00
N ARG A 58 2.75 -6.75 -1.24
CA ARG A 58 3.96 -6.46 -0.46
C ARG A 58 3.66 -6.15 1.01
N LEU A 59 2.52 -5.55 1.30
CA LEU A 59 2.04 -5.32 2.67
C LEU A 59 1.42 -6.56 3.32
N GLY A 60 1.23 -7.65 2.57
CA GLY A 60 0.51 -8.84 3.03
C GLY A 60 -0.99 -8.57 3.25
N LEU A 61 -1.56 -7.60 2.54
CA LEU A 61 -2.95 -7.17 2.66
C LEU A 61 -3.81 -7.59 1.46
N LEU A 62 -3.21 -8.24 0.45
CA LEU A 62 -3.92 -8.80 -0.68
C LEU A 62 -4.43 -10.21 -0.34
N ILE A 63 -5.74 -10.43 -0.48
CA ILE A 63 -6.35 -11.76 -0.38
C ILE A 63 -6.52 -12.28 -1.80
N ARG A 64 -5.97 -13.47 -2.09
CA ARG A 64 -6.19 -14.19 -3.34
C ARG A 64 -7.06 -15.41 -3.03
N ASP A 65 -8.15 -15.57 -3.78
CA ASP A 65 -9.00 -16.78 -3.76
C ASP A 65 -8.31 -17.96 -4.46
#